data_AF-A0A1D2MJW1-F1
#
_entry.id   AF-A0A1D2MJW1-F1
#
_cell.length_a   1.000
_cell.length_b   1.000
_cell.length_c   1.000
_cell.angle_alpha   90.00
_cell.angle_beta   90.00
_cell.angle_gamma   90.00
#
_symmetry.space_group_name_H-M   'P 1'
#
loop_
_entity.id
_entity.type
_entity.pdbx_description
1 polymer ?
#
loop_
_entity_poly.entity_id
_entity_poly.type
_entity_poly.pdbx_seq_one_letter_code
_entity_poly.pdbx_strand_id
1 'polypeptide(L)'
;MSSDESYIQQILQSNQYKEVNKTTRDILEAIRMYKGLKPISDRFVFNNGTQKTLLSLTGTIPIRYKGSSYNIPVVIWLLDTHPINAPMVFVNPTPDMRIKVSRYVDHNGKVYLPYLHEWTIANSDLLGLIQVLICTFSEQPPVYAVPPGIPQPQPAMPSPK
;
A
#
# COMPACT_ATOMS: atom_id res chain seq x y z
N MET A 1 -8.46 -26.28 -0.25
CA MET A 1 -7.99 -24.94 0.16
C MET A 1 -6.73 -24.64 -0.63
N SER A 2 -6.64 -23.46 -1.25
CA SER A 2 -5.43 -23.08 -2.00
C SER A 2 -4.26 -22.80 -1.05
N SER A 3 -3.00 -22.97 -1.48
CA SER A 3 -1.83 -22.71 -0.64
C SER A 3 -1.82 -21.29 -0.07
N ASP A 4 -2.27 -20.30 -0.87
CA ASP A 4 -2.38 -18.90 -0.44
C ASP A 4 -3.41 -18.72 0.67
N GLU A 5 -4.58 -19.36 0.56
CA GLU A 5 -5.65 -19.29 1.57
C GLU A 5 -5.18 -19.84 2.93
N SER A 6 -4.54 -21.01 2.94
CA SER A 6 -4.00 -21.60 4.17
C SER A 6 -2.92 -20.72 4.79
N TYR A 7 -2.01 -20.17 3.97
CA TYR A 7 -0.98 -19.23 4.43
C TYR A 7 -1.60 -17.97 5.05
N ILE A 8 -2.56 -17.34 4.37
CA ILE A 8 -3.25 -16.14 4.85
C ILE A 8 -3.96 -16.43 6.18
N GLN A 9 -4.76 -17.50 6.26
CA GLN A 9 -5.48 -17.84 7.48
C GLN A 9 -4.53 -18.08 8.66
N GLN A 10 -3.44 -18.80 8.44
CA GLN A 10 -2.43 -19.07 9.47
C GLN A 10 -1.85 -17.76 10.04
N ILE A 11 -1.46 -16.82 9.17
CA ILE A 11 -0.91 -15.53 9.59
C ILE A 11 -1.95 -14.69 10.34
N LEU A 12 -3.19 -14.61 9.84
CA LEU A 12 -4.24 -13.83 10.47
C LEU A 12 -4.62 -14.37 11.86
N GLN A 13 -4.69 -15.70 12.01
CA GLN A 13 -4.93 -16.35 13.31
C GLN A 13 -3.77 -16.12 14.28
N SER A 14 -2.53 -16.32 13.84
CA SER A 14 -1.34 -16.16 14.68
C SER A 14 -1.17 -14.72 15.19
N ASN A 15 -1.58 -13.74 14.38
CA ASN A 15 -1.49 -12.31 14.72
C ASN A 15 -2.78 -11.75 15.34
N GLN A 16 -3.72 -12.62 15.72
CA GLN A 16 -4.97 -12.28 16.43
C GLN A 16 -5.85 -11.25 15.71
N TYR A 17 -6.02 -11.41 14.39
CA TYR A 17 -6.95 -10.57 13.63
C TYR A 17 -8.38 -10.81 14.10
N LYS A 18 -9.15 -9.73 14.28
CA LYS A 18 -10.53 -9.81 14.79
C LYS A 18 -11.47 -10.54 13.84
N GLU A 19 -11.33 -10.28 12.53
CA GLU A 19 -12.24 -10.79 11.50
C GLU A 19 -11.49 -11.67 10.49
N VAL A 20 -10.91 -12.79 10.95
CA VAL A 20 -10.07 -13.69 10.13
C VAL A 20 -10.77 -14.10 8.83
N ASN A 21 -11.98 -14.65 8.91
CA ASN A 21 -12.68 -15.18 7.74
C ASN A 21 -13.00 -14.11 6.70
N LYS A 22 -13.42 -12.92 7.15
CA LYS A 22 -13.74 -11.81 6.24
C LYS A 22 -12.46 -11.25 5.61
N THR A 23 -11.42 -11.03 6.43
CA THR A 23 -10.11 -10.57 5.96
C THR A 23 -9.49 -11.54 4.95
N THR A 24 -9.57 -12.85 5.17
CA THR A 24 -9.10 -13.86 4.20
C THR A 24 -9.81 -13.72 2.86
N ARG A 25 -11.14 -13.56 2.84
CA ARG A 25 -11.89 -13.40 1.59
C ARG A 25 -11.49 -12.12 0.86
N ASP A 26 -11.47 -10.98 1.57
CA ASP A 26 -11.06 -9.69 0.99
C ASP A 26 -9.67 -9.76 0.34
N ILE A 27 -8.70 -10.39 1.02
CA ILE A 27 -7.34 -10.58 0.49
C ILE A 27 -7.37 -11.47 -0.75
N LEU A 28 -8.04 -12.63 -0.68
CA LEU A 28 -8.07 -13.59 -1.77
C LEU A 28 -8.71 -12.98 -3.02
N GLU A 29 -9.78 -12.22 -2.88
CA GLU A 29 -10.42 -11.51 -3.99
C GLU A 29 -9.47 -10.46 -4.61
N ALA A 30 -8.81 -9.66 -3.78
CA ALA A 30 -7.84 -8.65 -4.23
C ALA A 30 -6.67 -9.28 -5.01
N ILE A 31 -6.02 -10.32 -4.48
CA ILE A 31 -4.88 -10.97 -5.16
C ILE A 31 -5.32 -11.86 -6.33
N ARG A 32 -6.59 -12.27 -6.38
CA ARG A 32 -7.17 -12.95 -7.54
C ARG A 32 -7.31 -11.99 -8.71
N MET A 33 -7.80 -10.78 -8.47
CA MET A 33 -7.95 -9.75 -9.49
C MET A 33 -6.61 -9.11 -9.87
N TYR A 34 -5.80 -8.74 -8.89
CA TYR A 34 -4.55 -8.01 -9.07
C TYR A 34 -3.34 -8.89 -8.77
N LYS A 35 -2.93 -9.67 -9.77
CA LYS A 35 -1.84 -10.66 -9.67
C LYS A 35 -0.46 -10.08 -9.32
N GLY A 36 -0.29 -8.78 -9.53
CA GLY A 36 0.91 -8.03 -9.15
C GLY A 36 1.06 -7.81 -7.64
N LEU A 37 0.02 -8.07 -6.86
CA LEU A 37 0.03 -7.98 -5.39
C LEU A 37 0.20 -9.37 -4.78
N LYS A 38 0.99 -9.45 -3.70
CA LYS A 38 1.22 -10.68 -2.93
C LYS A 38 0.99 -10.44 -1.45
N PRO A 39 0.39 -11.41 -0.73
CA PRO A 39 0.29 -11.33 0.72
C PRO A 39 1.68 -11.56 1.33
N ILE A 40 2.12 -10.65 2.19
CA ILE A 40 3.40 -10.73 2.91
C ILE A 40 3.14 -10.45 4.38
N SER A 41 3.60 -11.35 5.26
CA SER A 41 3.67 -11.10 6.70
C SER A 41 4.98 -10.39 7.03
N ASP A 42 4.91 -9.19 7.59
CA ASP A 42 6.09 -8.41 7.94
C ASP A 42 5.84 -7.52 9.16
N ARG A 43 6.91 -7.00 9.77
CA ARG A 43 6.88 -6.19 10.98
C ARG A 43 6.62 -4.73 10.62
N PHE A 44 5.47 -4.22 11.05
CA PHE A 44 5.12 -2.82 10.96
C PHE A 44 5.52 -2.06 12.22
N VAL A 45 6.10 -0.87 12.06
CA VAL A 45 6.46 0.04 13.15
C VAL A 45 5.50 1.22 13.12
N PHE A 46 4.67 1.36 14.14
CA PHE A 46 3.74 2.47 14.30
C PHE A 46 4.48 3.76 14.70
N ASN A 47 3.86 4.91 14.45
CA ASN A 47 4.43 6.22 14.77
C ASN A 47 4.76 6.40 16.26
N ASN A 48 4.12 5.65 17.16
CA ASN A 48 4.41 5.65 18.59
C ASN A 48 5.59 4.73 18.98
N GLY A 49 6.30 4.17 18.00
CA GLY A 49 7.42 3.24 18.18
C GLY A 49 7.01 1.79 18.45
N THR A 50 5.72 1.51 18.65
CA THR A 50 5.22 0.13 18.83
C THR A 50 5.40 -0.66 17.56
N GLN A 51 5.70 -1.96 17.68
CA GLN A 51 5.90 -2.84 16.54
C GLN A 51 4.87 -3.97 16.57
N LYS A 52 4.36 -4.35 15.40
CA LYS A 52 3.45 -5.49 15.25
C LYS A 52 3.69 -6.21 13.95
N THR A 53 3.62 -7.53 13.97
CA THR A 53 3.57 -8.33 12.74
C THR A 53 2.19 -8.23 12.13
N LEU A 54 2.11 -7.73 10.90
CA LEU A 54 0.87 -7.53 10.15
C LEU A 54 0.99 -8.18 8.77
N LEU A 55 -0.16 -8.47 8.15
CA LEU A 55 -0.21 -8.89 6.77
C LEU A 55 -0.34 -7.64 5.88
N SER A 56 0.47 -7.59 4.82
CA SER A 56 0.39 -6.57 3.78
C SER A 56 0.09 -7.19 2.42
N LEU A 57 -0.55 -6.44 1.54
CA LEU A 57 -0.51 -6.71 0.11
C LEU A 57 0.56 -5.83 -0.51
N THR A 58 1.66 -6.46 -0.91
CA THR A 58 2.84 -5.78 -1.45
C THR A 58 3.05 -6.18 -2.89
N GLY A 59 3.36 -5.20 -3.74
CA GLY A 59 3.66 -5.44 -5.15
C GLY A 59 3.27 -4.23 -6.00
N THR A 60 2.66 -4.47 -7.15
CA THR A 60 2.29 -3.38 -8.07
C THR A 60 0.82 -3.43 -8.49
N ILE A 61 0.26 -2.25 -8.76
CA ILE A 61 -1.06 -2.07 -9.38
C ILE A 61 -0.92 -1.41 -10.76
N PRO A 62 -1.66 -1.87 -11.78
CA PRO A 62 -1.59 -1.30 -13.12
C PRO A 62 -2.40 -0.01 -13.20
N ILE A 63 -1.81 1.05 -13.76
CA ILE A 63 -2.48 2.31 -14.07
C ILE A 63 -2.32 2.65 -15.55
N ARG A 64 -3.20 3.52 -16.06
CA ARG A 64 -3.00 4.20 -17.35
C ARG A 64 -2.82 5.69 -17.15
N TYR A 65 -1.69 6.23 -17.58
CA TYR A 65 -1.40 7.66 -17.50
C TYR A 65 -0.93 8.15 -18.88
N LYS A 66 -1.60 9.18 -19.41
CA LYS A 66 -1.28 9.80 -20.71
C LYS A 66 -1.12 8.78 -21.86
N GLY A 67 -1.99 7.77 -21.90
CA GLY A 67 -2.00 6.75 -22.97
C GLY A 67 -1.00 5.61 -22.77
N SER A 68 -0.15 5.65 -21.75
CA SER A 68 0.79 4.57 -21.43
C SER A 68 0.38 3.83 -20.15
N SER A 69 0.67 2.53 -20.09
CA SER A 69 0.44 1.70 -18.90
C SER A 69 1.67 1.69 -18.01
N TYR A 70 1.49 1.86 -16.71
CA TYR A 70 2.54 1.82 -15.70
C TYR A 70 2.15 0.87 -14.56
N ASN A 71 3.15 0.29 -13.89
CA ASN A 71 2.95 -0.53 -12.71
C ASN A 71 3.44 0.26 -11.49
N ILE A 72 2.51 0.68 -10.64
CA ILE A 72 2.83 1.52 -9.48
C ILE A 72 3.06 0.61 -8.27
N PRO A 73 4.25 0.67 -7.65
CA PRO A 73 4.53 -0.16 -6.50
C PRO A 73 3.82 0.39 -5.26
N VAL A 74 3.06 -0.47 -4.60
CA VAL A 74 2.26 -0.15 -3.41
C VAL A 74 2.43 -1.22 -2.33
N VAL A 75 2.19 -0.79 -1.10
CA VAL A 75 2.09 -1.65 0.08
C VAL A 75 0.81 -1.28 0.82
N ILE A 76 -0.09 -2.25 0.96
CA ILE A 76 -1.38 -2.10 1.64
C ILE A 76 -1.31 -2.90 2.93
N TRP A 77 -1.05 -2.25 4.05
CA TRP A 77 -1.01 -2.87 5.38
C TRP A 77 -2.42 -3.05 5.93
N LEU A 78 -2.76 -4.28 6.30
CA LEU A 78 -4.00 -4.59 6.99
C LEU A 78 -3.74 -4.51 8.49
N LEU A 79 -4.55 -3.73 9.20
CA LEU A 79 -4.51 -3.75 10.66
C LEU A 79 -5.15 -5.05 11.15
N ASP A 80 -4.79 -5.49 12.36
CA ASP A 80 -5.43 -6.61 13.07
C ASP A 80 -6.95 -6.41 13.29
N THR A 81 -7.43 -5.20 13.05
CA THR A 81 -8.82 -4.79 13.11
C THR A 81 -9.51 -4.72 11.74
N HIS A 82 -8.82 -5.01 10.64
CA HIS A 82 -9.44 -5.11 9.31
C HIS A 82 -10.60 -6.13 9.34
N PRO A 83 -11.74 -5.89 8.65
CA PRO A 83 -12.11 -4.69 7.88
C PRO A 83 -12.85 -3.62 8.69
N ILE A 84 -12.84 -3.66 10.02
CA ILE A 84 -13.47 -2.63 10.86
C ILE A 84 -12.77 -1.28 10.64
N ASN A 85 -11.44 -1.29 10.57
CA ASN A 85 -10.63 -0.12 10.24
C ASN A 85 -10.04 -0.26 8.84
N ALA A 86 -9.85 0.90 8.18
CA ALA A 86 -9.20 0.98 6.89
C ALA A 86 -7.75 0.46 6.94
N PRO A 87 -7.24 -0.10 5.84
CA PRO A 87 -5.82 -0.39 5.72
C PRO A 87 -4.98 0.90 5.66
N MET A 88 -3.68 0.76 5.93
CA MET A 88 -2.71 1.82 5.68
C MET A 88 -2.02 1.57 4.34
N VAL A 89 -2.10 2.53 3.43
CA VAL A 89 -1.55 2.40 2.08
C VAL A 89 -0.32 3.28 1.92
N PHE A 90 0.73 2.72 1.34
CA PHE A 90 1.96 3.41 0.99
C PHE A 90 2.35 3.13 -0.44
N VAL A 91 3.00 4.09 -1.06
CA VAL A 91 3.70 3.93 -2.33
C VAL A 91 5.14 3.51 -2.02
N ASN A 92 5.63 2.48 -2.70
CA ASN A 92 6.91 1.86 -2.39
C ASN A 92 7.89 1.99 -3.59
N PRO A 93 8.46 3.19 -3.82
CA PRO A 93 9.28 3.45 -5.01
C PRO A 93 10.49 2.50 -5.08
N THR A 94 10.81 2.06 -6.29
CA THR A 94 12.10 1.40 -6.57
C THR A 94 13.25 2.43 -6.50
N PRO A 95 14.53 2.01 -6.45
CA PRO A 95 15.67 2.93 -6.32
C PRO A 95 15.76 4.02 -7.40
N ASP A 96 15.27 3.71 -8.60
CA ASP A 96 15.15 4.57 -9.77
C ASP A 96 13.88 5.45 -9.77
N MET A 97 13.06 5.39 -8.74
CA MET A 97 11.86 6.21 -8.59
C MET A 97 11.99 7.19 -7.42
N ARG A 98 11.19 8.26 -7.47
CA ARG A 98 10.96 9.18 -6.37
C ARG A 98 9.48 9.44 -6.20
N ILE A 99 9.07 9.69 -4.95
CA ILE A 99 7.70 10.04 -4.61
C ILE A 99 7.40 11.44 -5.14
N LYS A 100 6.25 11.56 -5.79
CA LYS A 100 5.65 12.83 -6.18
C LYS A 100 4.59 13.22 -5.15
N VAL A 101 4.97 14.09 -4.23
CA VAL A 101 4.07 14.60 -3.19
C VAL A 101 2.86 15.27 -3.83
N SER A 102 1.68 15.02 -3.28
CA SER A 102 0.41 15.55 -3.75
C SER A 102 -0.58 15.70 -2.59
N ARG A 103 -1.82 16.09 -2.90
CA ARG A 103 -2.90 16.07 -1.92
C ARG A 103 -3.28 14.66 -1.43
N TYR A 104 -2.89 13.62 -2.17
CA TYR A 104 -3.21 12.23 -1.87
C TYR A 104 -2.01 11.43 -1.36
N VAL A 105 -0.78 11.94 -1.49
CA VAL A 105 0.44 11.22 -1.12
C VAL A 105 1.42 12.16 -0.43
N ASP A 106 1.86 11.82 0.77
CA ASP A 106 2.85 12.60 1.51
C ASP A 106 4.31 12.26 1.14
N HIS A 107 5.27 12.94 1.78
CA HIS A 107 6.70 12.76 1.53
C HIS A 107 7.24 11.37 1.93
N ASN A 108 6.53 10.65 2.79
CA ASN A 108 6.85 9.28 3.18
C ASN A 108 6.15 8.25 2.27
N GLY A 109 5.39 8.71 1.27
CA GLY A 109 4.65 7.85 0.36
C GLY A 109 3.34 7.35 0.93
N LYS A 110 2.92 7.81 2.11
CA LYS A 110 1.63 7.41 2.69
C LYS A 110 0.50 8.04 1.90
N VAL A 111 -0.51 7.22 1.59
CA VAL A 111 -1.64 7.60 0.77
C VAL A 111 -2.83 8.01 1.63
N TYR A 112 -3.49 9.09 1.25
CA TYR A 112 -4.68 9.64 1.87
C TYR A 112 -5.76 9.79 0.80
N LEU A 113 -6.87 9.07 0.94
CA LEU A 113 -7.99 9.09 0.00
C LEU A 113 -9.30 9.28 0.76
N PRO A 114 -10.30 9.95 0.17
CA PRO A 114 -11.65 9.99 0.75
C PRO A 114 -12.19 8.60 1.06
N TYR A 115 -11.94 7.62 0.17
CA TYR A 115 -12.33 6.22 0.38
C TYR A 115 -11.73 5.59 1.65
N LEU A 116 -10.50 5.94 2.01
CA LEU A 116 -9.88 5.48 3.27
C LEU A 116 -10.47 6.20 4.48
N HIS A 117 -10.82 7.47 4.34
CA HIS A 117 -11.41 8.28 5.41
C HIS A 117 -12.85 7.87 5.73
N GLU A 118 -13.62 7.53 4.70
CA GLU A 118 -15.03 7.12 4.78
C GLU A 118 -15.19 5.59 4.90
N TRP A 119 -14.09 4.88 5.15
CA TRP A 119 -14.08 3.42 5.21
C TRP A 119 -15.07 2.89 6.25
N THR A 120 -15.95 1.99 5.83
CA THR A 120 -16.84 1.26 6.73
C THR A 120 -16.88 -0.21 6.38
N ILE A 121 -17.06 -1.06 7.40
CA ILE A 121 -17.16 -2.51 7.23
C ILE A 121 -18.30 -2.95 6.28
N ALA A 122 -19.31 -2.10 6.07
CA ALA A 122 -20.49 -2.38 5.25
C ALA A 122 -20.30 -1.99 3.78
N ASN A 123 -19.57 -0.91 3.50
CA ASN A 123 -19.51 -0.30 2.16
C ASN A 123 -18.09 -0.26 1.57
N SER A 124 -17.09 -0.78 2.28
CA SER A 124 -15.69 -0.68 1.87
C SER A 124 -15.00 -2.04 1.88
N ASP A 125 -14.17 -2.27 0.87
CA ASP A 125 -13.36 -3.47 0.71
C ASP A 125 -12.03 -3.16 0.00
N LEU A 126 -11.14 -4.15 -0.06
CA LEU A 126 -9.82 -3.98 -0.66
C LEU A 126 -9.87 -3.82 -2.18
N LEU A 127 -10.86 -4.42 -2.84
CA LEU A 127 -10.99 -4.36 -4.29
C LEU A 127 -11.37 -2.94 -4.74
N GLY A 128 -12.38 -2.35 -4.09
CA GLY A 128 -12.80 -0.97 -4.26
C GLY A 128 -11.67 0.01 -3.93
N LEU A 129 -10.94 -0.21 -2.84
CA LEU A 129 -9.76 0.60 -2.53
C LEU A 129 -8.71 0.56 -3.65
N ILE A 130 -8.39 -0.62 -4.18
CA ILE A 130 -7.41 -0.75 -5.28
C ILE A 130 -7.92 -0.06 -6.54
N GLN A 131 -9.22 -0.16 -6.85
CA GLN A 131 -9.82 0.57 -7.98
C GLN A 131 -9.71 2.09 -7.81
N VAL A 132 -10.01 2.61 -6.62
CA VAL A 132 -9.87 4.05 -6.31
C VAL A 132 -8.41 4.48 -6.41
N LEU A 133 -7.46 3.67 -5.94
CA LEU A 133 -6.02 3.92 -6.09
C LEU A 133 -5.64 4.00 -7.58
N ILE A 134 -6.09 3.04 -8.39
CA ILE A 134 -5.82 3.02 -9.84
C ILE A 134 -6.37 4.29 -10.50
N CYS A 135 -7.63 4.65 -10.26
CA CYS A 135 -8.22 5.87 -10.82
C CYS A 135 -7.44 7.12 -10.40
N THR A 136 -7.15 7.25 -9.11
CA THR A 136 -6.44 8.43 -8.57
C THR A 136 -5.02 8.54 -9.17
N PHE A 137 -4.28 7.43 -9.22
CA PHE A 137 -2.91 7.43 -9.76
C PHE A 137 -2.86 7.52 -11.29
N SER A 138 -3.92 7.10 -11.98
CA SER A 138 -4.11 7.32 -13.41
C SER A 138 -4.26 8.80 -13.77
N GLU A 139 -4.82 9.61 -12.87
CA GLU A 139 -4.91 11.07 -13.04
C GLU A 139 -3.63 11.76 -12.56
N GLN A 140 -3.13 11.36 -11.39
CA GLN A 140 -1.96 11.93 -10.74
C GLN A 140 -1.00 10.83 -10.26
N PRO A 141 -0.02 10.43 -11.09
CA PRO A 141 0.94 9.40 -10.71
C PRO A 141 1.71 9.77 -9.44
N PRO A 142 1.84 8.86 -8.46
CA PRO A 142 2.44 9.16 -7.17
C PRO A 142 3.97 9.03 -7.17
N VAL A 143 4.55 8.55 -8.27
CA VAL A 143 5.99 8.42 -8.46
C VAL A 143 6.39 8.90 -9.85
N TYR A 144 7.66 9.27 -9.98
CA TYR A 144 8.30 9.54 -11.26
C TYR A 144 9.67 8.86 -11.30
N ALA A 145 10.09 8.47 -12.50
CA ALA A 145 11.40 7.89 -12.73
C ALA A 145 12.50 8.96 -12.65
N VAL A 146 13.64 8.60 -12.09
CA VAL A 146 14.85 9.42 -12.02
C VAL A 146 15.89 8.83 -12.96
N PRO A 147 16.50 9.63 -13.85
CA PRO A 147 17.58 9.17 -14.69
C PRO A 147 18.75 8.62 -13.86
N PRO A 148 19.42 7.54 -14.31
CA PRO A 148 20.64 7.07 -13.68
C PRO A 148 21.69 8.20 -13.64
N GLY A 149 22.24 8.49 -12.46
CA GLY A 149 23.43 9.36 -12.32
C GLY A 149 23.21 10.81 -11.91
N ILE A 150 22.00 11.24 -11.52
CA ILE A 150 21.81 12.57 -10.88
C ILE A 150 22.06 12.43 -9.36
N PRO A 151 23.14 13.01 -8.81
CA PRO A 151 23.38 13.01 -7.37
C PRO A 151 22.25 13.76 -6.65
N GLN A 152 21.82 13.25 -5.49
CA GLN A 152 20.92 14.00 -4.63
C GLN A 152 21.57 15.35 -4.26
N PRO A 153 20.83 16.48 -4.24
CA PRO A 153 21.32 17.70 -3.64
C PRO A 153 21.64 17.39 -2.17
N GLN A 154 22.91 17.33 -1.81
CA GLN A 154 23.31 17.27 -0.42
C GLN A 154 22.84 18.57 0.25
N PRO A 155 22.18 18.52 1.42
CA PRO A 155 21.89 19.73 2.18
C PRO A 155 23.22 20.43 2.46
N ALA A 156 23.36 21.66 1.97
CA ALA A 156 24.55 22.47 2.17
C ALA A 156 24.78 22.63 3.68
N MET A 157 25.90 22.10 4.18
CA MET A 157 26.33 22.37 5.55
C MET A 157 26.58 23.88 5.68
N PRO A 158 26.01 24.55 6.69
CA PRO A 158 26.30 25.95 6.93
C PRO A 158 27.80 26.11 7.25
N SER A 159 28.46 27.02 6.55
CA SER A 159 29.87 27.34 6.76
C SER A 159 30.10 27.87 8.18
N PRO A 160 31.10 27.37 8.92
CA PRO A 160 31.48 27.96 10.21
C PRO A 160 31.99 29.39 9.98
N LYS A 161 31.61 30.29 10.89
CA LYS A 161 32.06 31.69 10.94
C LYS A 161 33.44 31.80 11.56
#